data_AF-A0A932IHH5-F1
#
_entry.id   AF-A0A932IHH5-F1
#
_cell.length_a   1.000
_cell.length_b   1.000
_cell.length_c   1.000
_cell.angle_alpha   90.00
_cell.angle_beta   90.00
_cell.angle_gamma   90.00
#
_symmetry.space_group_name_H-M   'P 1'
#
loop_
_entity.id
_entity.type
_entity.pdbx_description
1 polymer ?
#
loop_
_entity_poly.entity_id
_entity_poly.type
_entity_poly.pdbx_seq_one_letter_code
_entity_poly.pdbx_strand_id
1 'polypeptide(L)'
;MQPLNLESIRSDRTDGPFHKYELPGLLVGIARQRLTGRLLLATGGDARRTIGFDDGQATLAGSNVPAERLGARMLERGVITAAQGVDIDNVMASESVKFG
;
A
#
# COMPACT_ATOMS: atom_id res chain seq x y z
N MET A 1 22.27 -1.92 -8.23
CA MET A 1 20.94 -1.44 -7.83
C MET A 1 21.10 -0.56 -6.61
N GLN A 2 20.79 0.73 -6.70
CA GLN A 2 20.79 1.60 -5.52
C GLN A 2 19.49 1.40 -4.72
N PRO A 3 19.53 1.40 -3.38
CA PRO A 3 18.32 1.27 -2.57
C PRO A 3 17.42 2.50 -2.76
N LEU A 4 16.12 2.26 -2.93
CA LEU A 4 15.11 3.33 -3.00
C LEU A 4 15.13 4.09 -1.66
N ASN A 5 15.61 5.32 -1.65
CA ASN A 5 15.65 6.14 -0.46
C ASN A 5 14.24 6.70 -0.18
N LEU A 6 13.53 6.12 0.80
CA LEU A 6 12.18 6.57 1.19
C LEU A 6 12.13 8.01 1.71
N GLU A 7 13.26 8.60 2.11
CA GLU A 7 13.29 10.01 2.51
C GLU A 7 13.20 10.98 1.33
N SER A 8 13.55 10.54 0.11
CA SER A 8 13.40 11.34 -1.12
C SER A 8 11.94 11.48 -1.58
N ILE A 9 11.00 10.76 -0.98
CA ILE A 9 9.56 10.90 -1.25
C ILE A 9 8.99 12.10 -0.47
N ARG A 10 9.73 12.63 0.50
CA ARG A 10 9.32 13.78 1.31
C ARG A 10 9.74 15.07 0.61
N SER A 11 8.77 15.73 -0.04
CA SER A 11 8.67 17.20 -0.16
C SER A 11 8.83 17.89 -1.52
N ASP A 12 9.07 17.22 -2.65
CA ASP A 12 9.20 17.94 -3.94
C ASP A 12 8.27 17.49 -5.08
N ARG A 13 7.55 16.37 -4.96
CA ARG A 13 6.67 15.86 -6.04
C ARG A 13 5.26 16.47 -6.05
N THR A 14 5.09 17.69 -5.54
CA THR A 14 3.82 18.43 -5.64
C THR A 14 3.59 19.08 -7.00
N ASP A 15 4.60 19.12 -7.88
CA ASP A 15 4.56 19.80 -9.18
C ASP A 15 3.81 19.01 -10.29
N GLY A 16 2.97 18.06 -9.88
CA GLY A 16 2.00 17.41 -10.76
C GLY A 16 0.62 18.11 -10.69
N PRO A 17 -0.25 17.95 -11.69
CA PRO A 17 -1.60 18.54 -11.69
C PRO A 17 -2.51 17.96 -10.59
N PHE A 18 -2.04 16.98 -9.82
CA PHE A 18 -2.80 16.23 -8.82
C PHE A 18 -3.26 17.05 -7.62
N HIS A 19 -2.66 18.20 -7.34
CA HIS A 19 -3.17 19.14 -6.32
C HIS A 19 -4.54 19.75 -6.69
N LYS A 20 -4.97 19.65 -7.95
CA LYS A 20 -6.24 20.19 -8.45
C LYS A 20 -7.39 19.18 -8.43
N TYR A 21 -7.11 17.91 -8.19
CA TYR A 21 -8.12 16.86 -8.21
C TYR A 21 -8.49 16.44 -6.80
N GLU A 22 -9.78 16.36 -6.51
CA GLU A 22 -10.26 15.63 -5.34
C GLU A 22 -9.91 14.14 -5.48
N LEU A 23 -9.73 13.44 -4.36
CA LEU A 23 -9.34 12.03 -4.33
C LEU A 23 -10.21 11.13 -5.24
N PRO A 24 -11.57 11.26 -5.27
CA PRO A 24 -12.38 10.49 -6.21
C PRO A 24 -12.01 10.76 -7.68
N GLY A 25 -11.73 12.02 -8.02
CA GLY A 25 -11.31 12.42 -9.36
C GLY A 25 -9.95 11.83 -9.75
N LEU A 26 -9.01 11.79 -8.80
CA LEU A 26 -7.72 11.15 -9.00
C LEU A 26 -7.87 9.65 -9.32
N LEU A 27 -8.69 8.94 -8.54
CA LEU A 27 -8.93 7.50 -8.73
C LEU A 27 -9.62 7.21 -10.07
N VAL A 28 -10.60 8.04 -10.46
CA VAL A 28 -11.25 7.94 -11.78
C VAL A 28 -10.24 8.22 -12.91
N GLY A 29 -9.33 9.16 -12.72
CA GLY A 29 -8.25 9.45 -13.67
C GLY A 29 -7.33 8.24 -13.86
N ILE A 30 -6.88 7.62 -12.77
CA ILE A 30 -6.06 6.40 -12.77
C ILE A 30 -6.76 5.29 -13.57
N ALA A 31 -8.04 5.06 -13.31
CA ALA A 31 -8.81 4.03 -14.02
C ALA A 31 -8.98 4.33 -15.52
N ARG A 32 -9.37 5.57 -15.87
CA ARG A 32 -9.62 5.95 -17.27
C ARG A 32 -8.36 5.96 -18.13
N GLN A 33 -7.25 6.38 -17.55
CA GLN A 33 -5.96 6.48 -18.24
C GLN A 33 -5.17 5.18 -18.17
N ARG A 34 -5.73 4.13 -17.53
CA ARG A 34 -5.10 2.82 -17.38
C ARG A 34 -3.70 2.88 -16.78
N LEU A 35 -3.54 3.71 -15.75
CA LEU A 35 -2.23 3.91 -15.13
C LEU A 35 -1.86 2.69 -14.28
N THR A 36 -0.62 2.23 -14.43
CA THR A 36 0.02 1.23 -13.56
C THR A 36 0.93 1.96 -12.57
N GLY A 37 0.87 1.59 -11.29
CA GLY A 37 1.67 2.24 -10.25
C GLY A 37 1.19 1.95 -8.83
N ARG A 38 1.62 2.77 -7.87
CA ARG A 38 1.24 2.62 -6.47
C ARG A 38 0.84 3.99 -5.89
N LEU A 39 -0.31 4.05 -5.23
CA LEU A 39 -0.74 5.19 -4.43
C LEU A 39 -0.33 4.96 -2.98
N LEU A 40 0.56 5.81 -2.45
CA LEU A 40 0.96 5.80 -1.05
C LEU A 40 0.18 6.86 -0.28
N LEU A 41 -0.53 6.42 0.76
CA LEU A 41 -1.27 7.28 1.68
C LEU A 41 -0.56 7.26 3.03
N ALA A 42 -0.10 8.42 3.48
CA ALA A 42 0.52 8.60 4.78
C ALA A 42 -0.23 9.68 5.56
N THR A 43 -0.41 9.47 6.86
CA THR A 43 -0.78 10.56 7.78
C THR A 43 0.48 11.13 8.43
N GLY A 44 0.39 12.25 9.15
CA GLY A 44 1.54 12.85 9.83
C GLY A 44 2.21 11.98 10.91
N GLY A 45 1.67 10.79 11.21
CA GLY A 45 2.30 9.77 12.04
C GLY A 45 2.85 8.60 11.21
N ASP A 46 3.04 7.45 11.84
CA ASP A 46 3.65 6.29 11.16
C ASP A 46 2.69 5.48 10.29
N ALA A 47 1.40 5.84 10.22
CA ALA A 47 0.43 5.09 9.43
C ALA A 47 0.63 5.29 7.93
N ARG A 48 0.88 4.19 7.22
CA ARG A 48 1.11 4.11 5.77
C ARG A 48 0.21 3.03 5.16
N ARG A 49 -0.50 3.41 4.10
CA ARG A 49 -1.32 2.51 3.28
C ARG A 49 -0.87 2.60 1.84
N THR A 50 -0.91 1.49 1.13
CA THR A 50 -0.54 1.43 -0.29
C THR A 50 -1.67 0.80 -1.06
N ILE A 51 -2.01 1.38 -2.21
CA ILE A 51 -2.90 0.77 -3.20
C ILE A 51 -2.11 0.61 -4.49
N GLY A 52 -1.96 -0.63 -4.96
CA GLY A 52 -1.34 -0.95 -6.25
C GLY A 52 -2.38 -0.91 -7.37
N PHE A 53 -1.98 -0.39 -8.51
CA PHE A 53 -2.77 -0.34 -9.73
C PHE A 53 -2.01 -0.99 -10.88
N ASP A 54 -2.72 -1.75 -11.71
CA ASP A 54 -2.24 -2.31 -12.97
C ASP A 54 -3.30 -2.13 -14.06
N ASP A 55 -2.93 -1.50 -15.17
CA ASP A 55 -3.84 -1.13 -16.28
C ASP A 55 -5.11 -0.39 -15.79
N GLY A 56 -4.97 0.44 -14.75
CA GLY A 56 -6.07 1.18 -14.12
C GLY A 56 -6.94 0.37 -13.16
N GLN A 57 -6.67 -0.93 -12.96
CA GLN A 57 -7.34 -1.78 -11.98
C GLN A 57 -6.57 -1.82 -10.67
N ALA A 58 -7.27 -1.73 -9.54
CA ALA A 58 -6.63 -1.92 -8.24
C ALA A 58 -6.30 -3.41 -8.02
N THR A 59 -5.02 -3.73 -7.83
CA THR A 59 -4.52 -5.11 -7.72
C THR A 59 -4.07 -5.46 -6.31
N LEU A 60 -3.70 -4.47 -5.50
CA LEU A 60 -3.14 -4.68 -4.18
C LEU A 60 -3.61 -3.57 -3.22
N ALA A 61 -3.90 -3.94 -1.98
CA ALA A 61 -4.06 -3.01 -0.87
C ALA A 61 -3.23 -3.50 0.32
N GLY A 62 -2.42 -2.61 0.89
CA GLY A 62 -1.56 -2.90 2.03
C GLY A 62 -1.63 -1.80 3.08
N SER A 63 -1.44 -2.16 4.34
CA SER A 63 -1.37 -1.22 5.47
C SER A 63 -0.31 -1.67 6.48
N ASN A 64 0.42 -0.70 7.03
CA ASN A 64 1.28 -0.96 8.17
C ASN A 64 0.56 -0.82 9.52
N VAL A 65 -0.71 -0.40 9.52
CA VAL A 65 -1.53 -0.30 10.73
C VAL A 65 -2.04 -1.70 11.09
N PRO A 66 -1.66 -2.26 12.27
CA PRO A 66 -1.99 -3.64 12.61
C PRO A 66 -3.49 -3.94 12.54
N ALA A 67 -4.34 -3.05 13.06
CA ALA A 67 -5.81 -3.22 13.08
C ALA A 67 -6.46 -3.32 11.69
N GLU A 68 -5.76 -2.90 10.64
CA GLU A 68 -6.24 -2.95 9.25
C GLU A 68 -5.75 -4.20 8.52
N ARG A 69 -4.77 -4.92 9.08
CA ARG A 69 -4.26 -6.15 8.49
C ARG A 69 -5.25 -7.28 8.76
N LEU A 70 -5.54 -8.06 7.71
CA LEU A 70 -6.45 -9.20 7.81
C LEU A 70 -5.99 -10.21 8.87
N GLY A 71 -4.68 -10.50 8.94
CA GLY A 71 -4.11 -11.43 9.93
C GLY A 71 -4.37 -10.99 11.38
N ALA A 72 -4.19 -9.71 11.71
CA ALA A 72 -4.45 -9.20 13.05
C ALA A 72 -5.93 -9.33 13.44
N ARG A 73 -6.85 -9.07 12.49
CA ARG A 73 -8.29 -9.27 12.70
C ARG A 73 -8.67 -10.74 12.88
N MET A 74 -8.00 -11.65 12.17
CA MET A 74 -8.23 -13.09 12.32
C MET A 74 -7.72 -13.60 13.67
N LEU A 75 -6.61 -13.04 14.16
CA LEU A 75 -6.06 -13.31 15.49
C LEU A 75 -6.99 -12.83 16.61
N GLU A 76 -7.49 -11.58 16.53
CA GLU A 76 -8.48 -11.05 17.49
C GLU A 76 -9.76 -11.90 17.54
N ARG A 77 -10.17 -12.47 16.41
CA ARG A 77 -11.36 -13.33 16.30
C ARG A 77 -11.10 -14.80 16.65
N GLY A 78 -9.85 -15.16 16.99
CA GLY A 78 -9.47 -16.54 17.28
C GLY A 78 -9.55 -17.50 16.09
N VAL A 79 -9.62 -16.97 14.85
CA VAL A 79 -9.66 -17.78 13.62
C VAL A 79 -8.29 -18.39 13.31
N ILE A 80 -7.22 -17.70 13.72
CA ILE A 80 -5.84 -18.18 13.64
C ILE A 80 -5.16 -18.00 15.00
N THR A 81 -4.17 -18.85 15.27
CA THR A 81 -3.29 -18.73 16.44
C THR A 81 -2.14 -17.75 16.17
N ALA A 82 -1.46 -17.31 17.23
CA ALA A 82 -0.27 -16.44 17.10
C ALA A 82 0.85 -17.09 16.29
N ALA A 83 1.07 -18.40 16.44
CA ALA A 83 2.05 -19.15 15.66
C ALA A 83 1.71 -19.12 14.15
N GLN A 84 0.45 -19.36 13.81
CA GLN A 84 -0.02 -19.28 12.42
C GLN A 84 0.07 -17.85 11.85
N GLY A 85 -0.13 -16.83 12.69
CA GLY A 85 0.10 -15.43 12.29
C GLY A 85 1.56 -15.16 11.91
N VAL A 86 2.51 -15.67 12.71
CA VAL A 86 3.95 -15.56 12.42
C VAL A 86 4.31 -16.28 11.11
N ASP A 87 3.75 -17.46 10.88
CA ASP A 87 3.98 -18.21 9.64
C ASP A 87 3.45 -17.46 8.42
N ILE A 88 2.27 -16.85 8.51
CA ILE A 88 1.70 -16.01 7.45
C ILE A 88 2.59 -14.79 7.19
N ASP A 89 3.05 -14.10 8.24
CA ASP A 89 3.93 -12.94 8.09
C ASP A 89 5.26 -13.34 7.42
N ASN A 90 5.82 -14.50 7.76
CA ASN A 90 7.03 -15.04 7.12
C ASN A 90 6.82 -15.37 5.64
N VAL A 91 5.67 -15.98 5.29
CA VAL A 91 5.30 -16.25 3.89
C VAL A 91 5.17 -14.94 3.12
N MET A 92 4.44 -13.96 3.64
CA MET A 92 4.24 -12.66 3.01
C MET A 92 5.56 -11.89 2.83
N ALA A 93 6.47 -11.96 3.81
CA ALA A 93 7.81 -11.38 3.70
C ALA A 93 8.65 -12.06 2.60
N SER A 94 8.49 -13.37 2.43
CA SER A 94 9.18 -14.13 1.36
C SER A 94 8.62 -13.85 -0.04
N GLU A 95 7.32 -13.53 -0.15
CA GLU A 95 6.66 -13.25 -1.43
C GLU A 95 6.77 -11.78 -1.87
N SER A 96 6.90 -10.84 -0.93
CA SER A 96 7.09 -9.41 -1.25
C SER A 96 8.41 -9.12 -1.98
N VAL A 97 9.38 -10.04 -1.94
CA VAL A 97 10.60 -10.01 -2.77
C VAL A 97 10.31 -10.35 -4.25
N LYS A 98 9.23 -11.08 -4.55
CA LYS A 98 8.90 -11.55 -5.90
C LYS A 98 8.10 -10.56 -6.76
N PHE A 99 7.59 -9.49 -6.16
CA PHE A 99 6.84 -8.42 -6.84
C PHE A 99 7.58 -7.07 -6.82
N GLY A 100 8.91 -7.13 -6.77
CA GLY A 100 9.83 -5.99 -6.89
C GLY A 100 10.10 -5.62 -8.35
#